data_AF-A0A6L8H7A0-F1
#
_entry.id   AF-A0A6L8H7A0-F1
#
_cell.length_a   1.000
_cell.length_b   1.000
_cell.length_c   1.000
_cell.angle_alpha   90.00
_cell.angle_beta   90.00
_cell.angle_gamma   90.00
#
_symmetry.space_group_name_H-M   'P 1'
#
loop_
_entity.id
_entity.type
_entity.pdbx_description
1 polymer ?
#
loop_
_entity_poly.entity_id
_entity_poly.type
_entity_poly.pdbx_seq_one_letter_code
_entity_poly.pdbx_strand_id
1 'polypeptide(L)'
;MRSFLMERMSLRPWAVGKGGCLALVILSGLALIGWSGAAHASPVVSMRAGTGPAERVSRTPLPEPADAVLVVDQEWKWNRYLRDALRLPAWLDLGLEHRTRFETYDHPWRASQPSGRTDSQIQQRNRVRLGLNGKHVKFLFEGQDSRVYLDGAESYVTTAIRDEMDVLQLMASITVHNVLETGLRTDLHVGRLTMDVGRGRLIIRNDYRNTSNAFDGVHWQLGRDKHWRVRLFLVEPVLRDQVRPDEQSKRSVFWGGYIETAHIPRVRLNAYYFGLNDQRNPDAGRHRTYSTFGTRLYDDPKPGRIDYEIESVLQTGKRGHVDHFAHFQHIDIGYTLALPWSPRVLLHYDYASGDRNANDSQHS
;
A
#
# COMPACT_ATOMS: atom_id res chain seq x y z
N MET A 1 -2.29 16.14 -13.29
CA MET A 1 -1.68 15.37 -12.19
C MET A 1 -2.42 15.64 -10.88
N ARG A 2 -3.27 14.71 -10.42
CA ARG A 2 -3.93 14.76 -9.11
C ARG A 2 -3.35 13.65 -8.25
N SER A 3 -2.53 14.05 -7.28
CA SER A 3 -2.05 13.18 -6.20
C SER A 3 -3.20 13.02 -5.23
N PHE A 4 -3.62 11.77 -4.99
CA PHE A 4 -4.62 11.40 -3.98
C PHE A 4 -4.08 11.70 -2.58
N LEU A 5 -4.41 12.90 -2.11
CA LEU A 5 -4.92 13.13 -0.77
C LEU A 5 -6.12 14.05 -1.00
N MET A 6 -7.27 13.67 -0.46
CA MET A 6 -8.63 14.12 -0.81
C MET A 6 -8.72 15.56 -1.35
N GLU A 7 -9.06 15.74 -2.64
CA GLU A 7 -9.86 16.90 -3.09
C GLU A 7 -10.50 16.76 -4.50
N ARG A 8 -11.83 16.94 -4.50
CA ARG A 8 -12.87 17.38 -5.48
C ARG A 8 -12.83 17.15 -7.00
N MET A 9 -13.90 16.51 -7.49
CA MET A 9 -14.56 16.83 -8.79
C MET A 9 -15.21 18.23 -8.73
N SER A 10 -15.01 19.04 -9.77
CA SER A 10 -15.68 20.34 -9.94
C SER A 10 -16.93 20.17 -10.80
N LEU A 11 -18.09 20.58 -10.29
CA LEU A 11 -19.29 20.84 -11.10
C LEU A 11 -19.60 22.34 -11.01
N ARG A 12 -19.76 23.00 -12.16
CA ARG A 12 -20.23 24.39 -12.25
C ARG A 12 -21.77 24.42 -12.12
N PRO A 13 -22.35 25.51 -11.59
CA PRO A 13 -23.74 25.53 -11.15
C PRO A 13 -24.72 25.76 -12.31
N TRP A 14 -25.87 25.08 -12.25
CA TRP A 14 -27.11 25.57 -12.84
C TRP A 14 -28.00 26.14 -11.73
N ALA A 15 -28.50 27.34 -11.98
CA ALA A 15 -29.44 28.04 -11.13
C ALA A 15 -30.83 27.39 -11.23
N VAL A 16 -31.51 27.26 -10.08
CA VAL A 16 -32.91 27.66 -9.81
C VAL A 16 -33.33 27.09 -8.45
N GLY A 17 -33.98 27.93 -7.63
CA GLY A 17 -35.02 27.50 -6.71
C GLY A 17 -34.61 27.24 -5.25
N LYS A 18 -35.01 28.17 -4.38
CA LYS A 18 -34.95 28.04 -2.91
C LYS A 18 -35.69 26.79 -2.42
N GLY A 19 -35.09 26.10 -1.44
CA GLY A 19 -35.81 25.31 -0.44
C GLY A 19 -35.32 23.88 -0.23
N GLY A 20 -34.61 23.65 0.89
CA GLY A 20 -34.63 22.40 1.65
C GLY A 20 -33.87 21.16 1.15
N CYS A 21 -32.91 20.72 1.98
CA CYS A 21 -32.35 19.35 2.13
C CYS A 21 -31.65 18.63 0.97
N LEU A 22 -30.48 18.04 1.25
CA LEU A 22 -30.32 16.57 1.34
C LEU A 22 -28.95 16.21 1.94
N ALA A 23 -28.95 15.51 3.08
CA ALA A 23 -27.80 14.71 3.50
C ALA A 23 -27.70 13.50 2.57
N LEU A 24 -26.55 13.32 1.90
CA LEU A 24 -26.28 12.07 1.17
C LEU A 24 -25.90 10.99 2.20
N VAL A 25 -26.92 10.37 2.80
CA VAL A 25 -26.77 9.09 3.48
C VAL A 25 -26.76 8.03 2.40
N ILE A 26 -25.59 7.52 2.05
CA ILE A 26 -25.50 6.27 1.27
C ILE A 26 -25.83 5.13 2.23
N LEU A 27 -27.12 4.89 2.42
CA LEU A 27 -27.64 3.62 2.95
C LEU A 27 -27.54 2.61 1.81
N SER A 28 -26.34 2.10 1.56
CA SER A 28 -26.16 0.92 0.72
C SER A 28 -26.61 -0.30 1.50
N GLY A 29 -27.94 -0.47 1.58
CA GLY A 29 -28.57 -1.76 1.85
C GLY A 29 -28.44 -2.66 0.62
N LEU A 30 -27.21 -2.94 0.20
CA LEU A 30 -26.92 -4.13 -0.57
C LEU A 30 -26.28 -5.10 0.42
N ALA A 31 -26.94 -6.24 0.64
CA ALA A 31 -26.21 -7.46 0.95
C ALA A 31 -25.32 -7.76 -0.26
N LEU A 32 -24.17 -7.09 -0.32
CA LEU A 32 -23.09 -7.50 -1.18
C LEU A 32 -22.69 -8.88 -0.66
N ILE A 33 -22.96 -9.91 -1.46
CA ILE A 33 -22.15 -11.13 -1.45
C ILE A 33 -20.78 -10.68 -1.95
N GLY A 34 -20.06 -9.98 -1.07
CA GLY A 34 -18.70 -9.55 -1.32
C GLY A 34 -17.83 -10.77 -1.12
N TRP A 35 -17.19 -11.21 -2.21
CA TRP A 35 -15.93 -11.91 -2.07
C TRP A 35 -14.95 -10.93 -1.43
N SER A 36 -14.89 -10.89 -0.09
CA SER A 36 -13.67 -10.48 0.57
C SER A 36 -12.61 -11.44 0.05
N GLY A 37 -11.60 -10.92 -0.65
CA GLY A 37 -10.45 -11.68 -1.10
C GLY A 37 -9.85 -12.43 0.08
N ALA A 38 -10.32 -13.64 0.31
CA ALA A 38 -9.51 -14.69 0.88
C ALA A 38 -8.29 -14.76 -0.04
N ALA A 39 -7.11 -14.66 0.56
CA ALA A 39 -5.86 -14.90 -0.12
C ALA A 39 -6.07 -16.06 -1.11
N HIS A 40 -5.84 -15.80 -2.40
CA HIS A 40 -5.81 -16.85 -3.41
C HIS A 40 -4.60 -17.74 -3.07
N ALA A 41 -4.80 -18.70 -2.16
CA ALA A 41 -4.03 -19.92 -2.17
C ALA A 41 -4.40 -20.59 -3.49
N SER A 42 -3.54 -20.41 -4.49
CA SER A 42 -3.62 -21.18 -5.73
C SER A 42 -3.75 -22.66 -5.34
N PRO A 43 -4.66 -23.43 -5.96
CA PRO A 43 -4.68 -24.87 -5.73
C PRO A 43 -3.34 -25.41 -6.23
N VAL A 44 -2.46 -25.77 -5.29
CA VAL A 44 -1.32 -26.63 -5.60
C VAL A 44 -1.93 -27.94 -6.07
N VAL A 45 -1.94 -28.15 -7.38
CA VAL A 45 -2.09 -29.49 -7.94
C VAL A 45 -0.87 -30.27 -7.47
N SER A 46 -1.02 -30.93 -6.33
CA SER A 46 -0.09 -31.94 -5.87
C SER A 46 -0.22 -33.11 -6.84
N MET A 47 0.66 -33.16 -7.83
CA MET A 47 0.95 -34.42 -8.52
C MET A 47 1.48 -35.36 -7.45
N ARG A 48 0.63 -36.30 -7.01
CA ARG A 48 1.05 -37.43 -6.17
C ARG A 48 2.08 -38.25 -6.95
N ALA A 49 3.35 -37.99 -6.69
CA ALA A 49 4.41 -38.93 -6.98
C ALA A 49 4.61 -39.82 -5.74
N GLY A 50 4.39 -41.12 -5.92
CA GLY A 50 4.99 -42.22 -5.15
C GLY A 50 4.85 -42.22 -3.62
N THR A 51 4.09 -43.17 -3.10
CA THR A 51 4.14 -43.59 -1.69
C THR A 51 5.50 -44.23 -1.36
N GLY A 52 6.40 -43.43 -0.77
CA GLY A 52 7.59 -43.87 -0.05
C GLY A 52 7.79 -42.98 1.18
N PRO A 53 8.41 -43.47 2.27
CA PRO A 53 8.53 -42.69 3.49
C PRO A 53 9.37 -41.43 3.21
N ALA A 54 8.71 -40.28 3.18
CA ALA A 54 9.36 -38.99 3.00
C ALA A 54 10.22 -38.71 4.25
N GLU A 55 11.52 -38.95 4.11
CA GLU A 55 12.54 -38.46 5.01
C GLU A 55 12.33 -36.95 5.14
N ARG A 56 11.98 -36.52 6.35
CA ARG A 56 11.64 -35.13 6.66
C ARG A 56 12.96 -34.36 6.69
N VAL A 57 13.50 -34.01 5.52
CA VAL A 57 14.70 -33.18 5.39
C VAL A 57 14.45 -31.91 6.18
N SER A 58 15.17 -31.76 7.30
CA SER A 58 15.15 -30.56 8.12
C SER A 58 15.73 -29.41 7.30
N ARG A 59 14.89 -28.75 6.50
CA ARG A 59 15.27 -27.54 5.76
C ARG A 59 15.58 -26.46 6.80
N THR A 60 16.85 -26.07 6.89
CA THR A 60 17.27 -24.87 7.64
C THR A 60 16.35 -23.71 7.27
N PRO A 61 15.81 -22.95 8.25
CA PRO A 61 14.97 -21.80 7.95
C PRO A 61 15.70 -20.85 7.01
N LEU A 62 15.01 -20.43 5.95
CA LEU A 62 15.61 -19.56 4.97
C LEU A 62 15.91 -18.19 5.58
N PRO A 63 16.99 -17.52 5.16
CA PRO A 63 17.22 -16.13 5.52
C PRO A 63 16.02 -15.26 5.13
N GLU A 64 15.60 -14.45 6.09
CA GLU A 64 14.60 -13.42 5.92
C GLU A 64 15.12 -12.35 4.93
N PRO A 65 14.32 -11.92 3.94
CA PRO A 65 14.77 -10.94 2.96
C PRO A 65 14.98 -9.54 3.58
N ALA A 66 15.65 -8.66 2.83
CA ALA A 66 15.99 -7.31 3.29
C ALA A 66 14.78 -6.39 3.55
N ASP A 67 13.63 -6.66 2.93
CA ASP A 67 12.41 -5.85 2.96
C ASP A 67 11.27 -6.46 3.80
N ALA A 68 11.53 -7.58 4.49
CA ALA A 68 10.52 -8.34 5.21
C ALA A 68 9.73 -7.52 6.24
N VAL A 69 10.33 -6.46 6.78
CA VAL A 69 9.71 -5.58 7.76
C VAL A 69 9.10 -4.32 7.15
N LEU A 70 9.44 -4.01 5.90
CA LEU A 70 8.98 -2.83 5.16
C LEU A 70 7.65 -3.10 4.45
N VAL A 71 7.46 -4.32 3.94
CA VAL A 71 6.29 -4.73 3.14
C VAL A 71 5.45 -5.72 3.95
N VAL A 72 4.15 -5.48 4.07
CA VAL A 72 3.27 -6.34 4.88
C VAL A 72 2.90 -7.60 4.09
N ASP A 73 3.30 -8.73 4.66
CA ASP A 73 3.35 -10.11 4.11
C ASP A 73 2.02 -10.73 3.61
N GLN A 74 0.89 -9.99 3.62
CA GLN A 74 -0.45 -10.57 3.40
C GLN A 74 -0.88 -10.67 1.94
N GLU A 75 -0.31 -9.88 1.02
CA GLU A 75 -0.68 -9.92 -0.40
C GLU A 75 0.48 -10.32 -1.33
N TRP A 76 1.73 -10.13 -0.87
CA TRP A 76 2.91 -10.32 -1.71
C TRP A 76 3.94 -11.23 -1.04
N LYS A 77 4.05 -12.48 -1.52
CA LYS A 77 5.19 -13.36 -1.20
C LYS A 77 5.92 -13.71 -2.48
N TRP A 78 7.17 -13.29 -2.56
CA TRP A 78 8.06 -13.76 -3.62
C TRP A 78 8.21 -15.27 -3.51
N ASN A 79 7.60 -15.98 -4.46
CA ASN A 79 7.71 -17.42 -4.54
C ASN A 79 9.16 -17.78 -4.88
N ARG A 80 9.83 -18.50 -3.99
CA ARG A 80 11.24 -18.89 -4.16
C ARG A 80 11.44 -20.11 -5.06
N TYR A 81 10.53 -20.34 -6.02
CA TYR A 81 10.60 -21.47 -6.95
C TYR A 81 11.88 -21.48 -7.78
N LEU A 82 12.35 -20.30 -8.21
CA LEU A 82 13.60 -20.17 -8.96
C LEU A 82 14.81 -20.64 -8.15
N ARG A 83 14.84 -20.34 -6.85
CA ARG A 83 15.91 -20.79 -5.97
C ARG A 83 15.94 -22.31 -5.82
N ASP A 84 14.77 -22.95 -5.64
CA ASP A 84 14.68 -24.41 -5.55
C ASP A 84 15.04 -25.08 -6.88
N ALA A 85 14.56 -24.53 -8.01
CA ALA A 85 14.85 -25.04 -9.35
C ALA A 85 16.34 -24.90 -9.74
N LEU A 86 16.96 -23.76 -9.40
CA LEU A 86 18.36 -23.46 -9.74
C LEU A 86 19.34 -23.85 -8.63
N ARG A 87 18.87 -24.47 -7.54
CA ARG A 87 19.67 -24.86 -6.36
C ARG A 87 20.55 -23.73 -5.82
N LEU A 88 20.00 -22.52 -5.75
CA LEU A 88 20.76 -21.34 -5.31
C LEU A 88 21.16 -21.46 -3.83
N PRO A 89 22.32 -20.88 -3.44
CA PRO A 89 22.73 -20.85 -2.05
C PRO A 89 21.73 -20.09 -1.18
N ALA A 90 21.65 -20.42 0.11
CA ALA A 90 20.60 -19.90 0.99
C ALA A 90 20.60 -18.36 1.14
N TRP A 91 21.76 -17.72 0.98
CA TRP A 91 21.93 -16.27 1.05
C TRP A 91 21.51 -15.55 -0.24
N LEU A 92 21.33 -16.25 -1.36
CA LEU A 92 20.91 -15.65 -2.63
C LEU A 92 19.41 -15.84 -2.84
N ASP A 93 18.70 -14.74 -3.08
CA ASP A 93 17.29 -14.72 -3.42
C ASP A 93 17.11 -14.15 -4.84
N LEU A 94 16.41 -14.88 -5.70
CA LEU A 94 16.09 -14.46 -7.06
C LEU A 94 14.59 -14.60 -7.28
N GLY A 95 13.96 -13.54 -7.76
CA GLY A 95 12.54 -13.47 -8.05
C GLY A 95 12.25 -12.90 -9.43
N LEU A 96 11.29 -13.48 -10.11
CA LEU A 96 10.73 -12.96 -11.35
C LEU A 96 9.20 -12.94 -11.23
N GLU A 97 8.60 -11.84 -11.64
CA GLU A 97 7.15 -11.74 -11.82
C GLU A 97 6.87 -11.25 -13.24
N HIS A 98 5.84 -11.84 -13.84
CA HIS A 98 5.15 -11.27 -14.98
C HIS A 98 3.65 -11.23 -14.68
N ARG A 99 3.03 -10.08 -14.92
CA ARG A 99 1.58 -9.89 -14.88
C ARG A 99 1.11 -9.28 -16.19
N THR A 100 0.11 -9.90 -16.80
CA THR A 100 -0.67 -9.30 -17.88
C THR A 100 -2.10 -9.09 -17.41
N ARG A 101 -2.65 -7.90 -17.65
CA ARG A 101 -4.04 -7.56 -17.34
C ARG A 101 -4.73 -6.99 -18.57
N PHE A 102 -5.86 -7.60 -18.90
CA PHE A 102 -6.79 -7.09 -19.91
C PHE A 102 -7.87 -6.28 -19.20
N GLU A 103 -7.97 -5.00 -19.50
CA GLU A 103 -9.03 -4.13 -18.99
C GLU A 103 -9.85 -3.59 -20.17
N THR A 104 -11.17 -3.60 -20.00
CA THR A 104 -12.10 -2.92 -20.90
C THR A 104 -13.05 -2.11 -20.05
N TYR A 105 -13.05 -0.81 -20.30
CA TYR A 105 -13.87 0.13 -19.57
C TYR A 105 -14.84 0.80 -20.52
N ASP A 106 -16.08 0.35 -20.46
CA ASP A 106 -17.14 0.88 -21.27
C ASP A 106 -17.77 2.12 -20.63
N HIS A 107 -18.07 3.14 -21.44
CA HIS A 107 -18.63 4.42 -21.01
C HIS A 107 -17.96 5.05 -19.76
N PRO A 108 -16.65 5.39 -19.82
CA PRO A 108 -15.96 5.97 -18.66
C PRO A 108 -16.60 7.27 -18.20
N TRP A 109 -16.95 7.37 -16.92
CA TRP A 109 -17.45 8.61 -16.33
C TRP A 109 -16.29 9.57 -16.02
N ARG A 110 -15.80 10.29 -17.04
CA ARG A 110 -14.76 11.33 -16.89
C ARG A 110 -15.27 12.66 -17.40
N ALA A 111 -14.98 13.72 -16.64
CA ALA A 111 -15.42 15.08 -16.96
C ALA A 111 -14.89 15.60 -18.31
N SER A 112 -13.81 15.01 -18.85
CA SER A 112 -13.15 15.44 -20.09
C SER A 112 -13.35 14.48 -21.26
N GLN A 113 -14.17 13.42 -21.13
CA GLN A 113 -14.29 12.40 -22.17
C GLN A 113 -15.58 12.57 -22.99
N PRO A 114 -15.51 12.45 -24.34
CA PRO A 114 -16.71 12.37 -25.17
C PRO A 114 -17.59 11.18 -24.77
N SER A 115 -18.91 11.37 -24.70
CA SER A 115 -19.86 10.31 -24.38
C SER A 115 -19.77 9.17 -25.40
N GLY A 116 -19.77 7.91 -24.95
CA GLY A 116 -20.00 6.75 -25.83
C GLY A 116 -18.78 5.94 -26.27
N ARG A 117 -17.60 6.09 -25.64
CA ARG A 117 -16.40 5.32 -26.01
C ARG A 117 -16.09 4.19 -25.03
N THR A 118 -15.76 3.02 -25.55
CA THR A 118 -15.10 1.94 -24.80
C THR A 118 -13.58 2.12 -24.85
N ASP A 119 -12.91 2.02 -23.70
CA ASP A 119 -11.45 2.09 -23.60
C ASP A 119 -10.90 0.72 -23.21
N SER A 120 -10.10 0.12 -24.08
CA SER A 120 -9.48 -1.18 -23.84
C SER A 120 -7.98 -1.01 -23.73
N GLN A 121 -7.36 -1.74 -22.81
CA GLN A 121 -5.91 -1.74 -22.66
C GLN A 121 -5.39 -3.08 -22.19
N ILE A 122 -4.16 -3.38 -22.58
CA ILE A 122 -3.39 -4.52 -22.08
C ILE A 122 -2.25 -3.94 -21.26
N GLN A 123 -2.33 -4.08 -19.94
CA GLN A 123 -1.26 -3.71 -19.05
C GLN A 123 -0.32 -4.90 -18.84
N GLN A 124 0.98 -4.66 -18.93
CA GLN A 124 2.01 -5.61 -18.58
C GLN A 124 2.85 -5.04 -17.44
N ARG A 125 3.20 -5.89 -16.48
CA ARG A 125 4.16 -5.60 -15.41
C ARG A 125 5.14 -6.74 -15.29
N ASN A 126 6.42 -6.45 -15.47
CA ASN A 126 7.51 -7.36 -15.22
C ASN A 126 8.26 -6.87 -13.99
N ARG A 127 8.63 -7.77 -13.07
CA ARG A 127 9.54 -7.43 -11.97
C ARG A 127 10.67 -8.44 -11.88
N VAL A 128 11.85 -7.94 -11.61
CA VAL A 128 13.05 -8.74 -11.36
C VAL A 128 13.59 -8.36 -10.00
N ARG A 129 13.94 -9.37 -9.21
CA ARG A 129 14.44 -9.21 -7.85
C ARG A 129 15.72 -9.99 -7.63
N LEU A 130 16.67 -9.33 -6.97
CA LEU A 130 17.94 -9.90 -6.51
C LEU A 130 18.15 -9.50 -5.05
N GLY A 131 18.19 -10.49 -4.16
CA GLY A 131 18.47 -10.31 -2.74
C GLY A 131 19.75 -11.03 -2.31
N LEU A 132 20.61 -10.33 -1.58
CA LEU A 132 21.77 -10.90 -0.90
C LEU A 132 21.50 -10.86 0.60
N ASN A 133 21.12 -11.99 1.18
CA ASN A 133 20.63 -12.10 2.55
C ASN A 133 21.69 -12.70 3.47
N GLY A 134 22.66 -11.88 3.85
CA GLY A 134 23.62 -12.22 4.89
C GLY A 134 22.98 -12.27 6.28
N LYS A 135 23.75 -12.70 7.28
CA LYS A 135 23.27 -12.84 8.67
C LYS A 135 22.80 -11.52 9.28
N HIS A 136 23.57 -10.45 9.05
CA HIS A 136 23.30 -9.11 9.60
C HIS A 136 23.06 -8.10 8.50
N VAL A 137 23.94 -8.08 7.50
CA VAL A 137 23.84 -7.18 6.36
C VAL A 137 23.12 -7.88 5.22
N LYS A 138 22.15 -7.19 4.64
CA LYS A 138 21.41 -7.65 3.47
C LYS A 138 21.39 -6.56 2.40
N PHE A 139 21.28 -6.97 1.15
CA PHE A 139 21.09 -6.06 0.01
C PHE A 139 19.89 -6.51 -0.80
N LEU A 140 19.16 -5.55 -1.36
CA LEU A 140 18.04 -5.82 -2.24
C LEU A 140 18.07 -4.88 -3.44
N PHE A 141 17.94 -5.48 -4.62
CA PHE A 141 17.56 -4.83 -5.85
C PHE A 141 16.20 -5.38 -6.30
N GLU A 142 15.31 -4.48 -6.70
CA GLU A 142 14.06 -4.79 -7.38
C GLU A 142 13.84 -3.79 -8.52
N GLY A 143 13.79 -4.30 -9.75
CA GLY A 143 13.42 -3.54 -10.95
C GLY A 143 12.01 -3.87 -11.40
N GLN A 144 11.34 -2.91 -12.05
CA GLN A 144 10.02 -3.06 -12.62
C GLN A 144 9.96 -2.46 -14.03
N ASP A 145 9.27 -3.13 -14.94
CA ASP A 145 8.93 -2.60 -16.25
C ASP A 145 7.41 -2.72 -16.44
N SER A 146 6.73 -1.57 -16.52
CA SER A 146 5.28 -1.47 -16.59
C SER A 146 4.85 -0.80 -17.89
N ARG A 147 4.35 -1.62 -18.83
CA ARG A 147 3.95 -1.21 -20.18
C ARG A 147 2.45 -1.30 -20.37
N VAL A 148 1.96 -0.54 -21.34
CA VAL A 148 0.55 -0.56 -21.76
C VAL A 148 0.51 -0.65 -23.27
N TYR A 149 -0.33 -1.54 -23.78
CA TYR A 149 -0.62 -1.73 -25.20
C TYR A 149 -2.11 -1.58 -25.47
N LEU A 150 -2.45 -1.38 -26.74
CA LEU A 150 -3.81 -1.07 -27.21
C LEU A 150 -4.39 0.23 -26.65
N ASP A 151 -3.56 1.06 -26.01
CA ASP A 151 -3.93 2.42 -25.64
C ASP A 151 -3.91 3.35 -26.87
N GLY A 152 -4.84 4.29 -26.89
CA GLY A 152 -4.92 5.36 -27.89
C GLY A 152 -4.58 6.73 -27.32
N ALA A 153 -4.55 7.76 -28.18
CA ALA A 153 -4.18 9.14 -27.80
C ALA A 153 -5.07 9.75 -26.71
N GLU A 154 -6.30 9.26 -26.54
CA GLU A 154 -7.20 9.67 -25.45
C GLU A 154 -7.47 8.55 -24.43
N SER A 155 -6.64 7.51 -24.37
CA SER A 155 -6.69 6.49 -23.32
C SER A 155 -6.12 7.03 -22.00
N TYR A 156 -6.52 6.42 -20.89
CA TYR A 156 -6.23 6.93 -19.54
C TYR A 156 -4.88 6.53 -18.97
N VAL A 157 -3.86 6.48 -19.82
CA VAL A 157 -2.51 6.08 -19.42
C VAL A 157 -1.87 7.23 -18.63
N THR A 158 -1.57 6.94 -17.37
CA THR A 158 -0.83 7.85 -16.47
C THR A 158 0.40 7.13 -15.93
N THR A 159 1.23 7.81 -15.15
CA THR A 159 2.32 7.19 -14.39
C THR A 159 1.84 6.19 -13.33
N ALA A 160 0.53 5.97 -13.20
CA ALA A 160 -0.04 4.87 -12.42
C ALA A 160 -0.15 3.55 -13.18
N ILE A 161 0.02 3.60 -14.50
CA ILE A 161 -0.22 2.48 -15.42
C ILE A 161 1.01 2.21 -16.31
N ARG A 162 1.70 3.25 -16.76
CA ARG A 162 2.94 3.15 -17.54
C ARG A 162 4.11 3.76 -16.77
N ASP A 163 5.18 2.99 -16.65
CA ASP A 163 6.43 3.31 -15.96
C ASP A 163 7.48 2.29 -16.40
N GLU A 164 8.26 2.65 -17.42
CA GLU A 164 9.16 1.73 -18.11
C GLU A 164 10.55 1.72 -17.44
N MET A 165 11.06 0.51 -17.19
CA MET A 165 12.42 0.27 -16.70
C MET A 165 12.80 1.04 -15.40
N ASP A 166 11.93 0.97 -14.40
CA ASP A 166 12.11 1.58 -13.08
C ASP A 166 12.89 0.68 -12.10
N VAL A 167 13.57 1.32 -11.15
CA VAL A 167 14.17 0.70 -9.97
C VAL A 167 13.26 1.00 -8.77
N LEU A 168 12.49 -0.01 -8.35
CA LEU A 168 11.56 0.11 -7.22
C LEU A 168 12.26 0.02 -5.86
N GLN A 169 13.27 -0.85 -5.75
CA GLN A 169 14.05 -1.00 -4.52
C GLN A 169 15.52 -1.14 -4.87
N LEU A 170 16.36 -0.39 -4.15
CA LEU A 170 17.81 -0.50 -4.19
C LEU A 170 18.31 -0.06 -2.82
N MET A 171 18.52 -1.03 -1.92
CA MET A 171 18.83 -0.72 -0.53
C MET A 171 19.79 -1.71 0.10
N ALA A 172 20.48 -1.22 1.13
CA ALA A 172 21.17 -2.04 2.11
C ALA A 172 20.34 -2.06 3.41
N SER A 173 20.34 -3.19 4.10
CA SER A 173 19.75 -3.29 5.43
C SER A 173 20.64 -4.00 6.43
N ILE A 174 20.48 -3.62 7.69
CA ILE A 174 21.14 -4.23 8.84
C ILE A 174 20.05 -4.72 9.79
N THR A 175 20.02 -6.03 10.05
CA THR A 175 19.13 -6.67 11.02
C THR A 175 19.97 -7.24 12.17
N VAL A 176 19.69 -6.78 13.40
CA VAL A 176 20.33 -7.28 14.62
C VAL A 176 19.24 -7.73 15.60
N HIS A 177 19.44 -8.93 16.15
CA HIS A 177 18.59 -9.52 17.17
C HIS A 177 19.28 -9.42 18.53
N ASN A 178 18.49 -9.37 19.60
CA ASN A 178 18.96 -9.32 20.98
C ASN A 178 19.94 -8.14 21.24
N VAL A 179 19.60 -6.95 20.74
CA VAL A 179 20.42 -5.74 20.91
C VAL A 179 20.62 -5.46 22.39
N LEU A 180 21.87 -5.30 22.83
CA LEU A 180 22.23 -5.06 24.24
C LEU A 180 21.65 -6.12 25.21
N GLU A 181 21.47 -7.36 24.77
CA GLU A 181 20.92 -8.47 25.57
C GLU A 181 19.47 -8.25 26.07
N THR A 182 18.76 -7.30 25.47
CA THR A 182 17.40 -6.91 25.89
C THR A 182 16.28 -7.74 25.25
N GLY A 183 16.62 -8.68 24.36
CA GLY A 183 15.67 -9.40 23.50
C GLY A 183 15.06 -8.55 22.38
N LEU A 184 15.53 -7.31 22.18
CA LEU A 184 15.00 -6.43 21.13
C LEU A 184 15.59 -6.77 19.75
N ARG A 185 14.76 -6.66 18.72
CA ARG A 185 15.16 -6.69 17.31
C ARG A 185 15.21 -5.27 16.77
N THR A 186 16.27 -4.95 16.04
CA THR A 186 16.37 -3.70 15.28
C THR A 186 16.68 -3.96 13.81
N ASP A 187 16.05 -3.16 12.95
CA ASP A 187 16.27 -3.18 11.50
C ASP A 187 16.51 -1.75 11.01
N LEU A 188 17.61 -1.53 10.29
CA LEU A 188 17.93 -0.26 9.64
C LEU A 188 18.00 -0.48 8.13
N HIS A 189 17.36 0.38 7.35
CA HIS A 189 17.32 0.32 5.90
C HIS A 189 17.73 1.68 5.35
N VAL A 190 18.59 1.67 4.34
CA VAL A 190 19.06 2.89 3.66
C VAL A 190 19.07 2.65 2.15
N GLY A 191 18.50 3.60 1.41
CA GLY A 191 18.45 3.59 -0.06
C GLY A 191 17.04 3.80 -0.58
N ARG A 192 16.74 3.21 -1.74
CA ARG A 192 15.41 3.20 -2.33
C ARG A 192 14.60 2.03 -1.81
N LEU A 193 13.44 2.33 -1.25
CA LEU A 193 12.60 1.36 -0.55
C LEU A 193 11.12 1.57 -0.86
N THR A 194 10.34 0.50 -0.76
CA THR A 194 8.87 0.56 -0.74
C THR A 194 8.40 0.24 0.67
N MET A 195 7.32 0.85 1.12
CA MET A 195 6.80 0.65 2.48
C MET A 195 5.30 0.41 2.47
N ASP A 196 4.86 -0.41 3.41
CA ASP A 196 3.48 -0.62 3.80
C ASP A 196 3.29 -0.37 5.29
N VAL A 197 2.29 0.43 5.62
CA VAL A 197 1.96 0.75 7.01
C VAL A 197 0.47 0.59 7.26
N GLY A 198 0.12 -0.08 8.37
CA GLY A 198 -1.27 -0.43 8.68
C GLY A 198 -1.89 -1.34 7.64
N ARG A 199 -3.11 -1.00 7.18
CA ARG A 199 -3.78 -1.65 6.03
C ARG A 199 -3.51 -0.94 4.69
N GLY A 200 -2.49 -0.07 4.63
CA GLY A 200 -2.14 0.61 3.39
C GLY A 200 -3.06 1.77 2.98
N ARG A 201 -3.80 2.36 3.92
CA ARG A 201 -4.65 3.55 3.62
C ARG A 201 -3.85 4.81 3.35
N LEU A 202 -2.70 4.97 4.01
CA LEU A 202 -1.84 6.17 3.91
C LEU A 202 -0.49 5.89 3.25
N ILE A 203 0.14 4.76 3.57
CA ILE A 203 1.42 4.35 3.00
C ILE A 203 1.27 2.90 2.52
N ILE A 204 1.35 2.73 1.21
CA ILE A 204 1.18 1.43 0.56
C ILE A 204 2.10 1.26 -0.65
N ARG A 205 2.67 0.07 -0.76
CA ARG A 205 3.20 -0.54 -1.97
C ARG A 205 2.02 -1.07 -2.78
N ASN A 206 1.52 -0.24 -3.68
CA ASN A 206 0.36 -0.60 -4.51
C ASN A 206 0.61 -1.90 -5.27
N ASP A 207 -0.29 -2.87 -5.12
CA ASP A 207 -0.31 -4.06 -5.97
C ASP A 207 -1.33 -3.95 -7.12
N TYR A 208 -2.53 -3.41 -6.85
CA TYR A 208 -3.56 -3.29 -7.89
C TYR A 208 -3.13 -2.42 -9.07
N ARG A 209 -2.39 -1.34 -8.82
CA ARG A 209 -1.85 -0.48 -9.88
C ARG A 209 -0.80 -1.22 -10.71
N ASN A 210 -0.56 -0.78 -11.94
CA ASN A 210 0.53 -1.32 -12.73
C ASN A 210 1.90 -0.87 -12.24
N THR A 211 1.94 0.19 -11.44
CA THR A 211 3.16 0.79 -10.89
C THR A 211 3.10 0.80 -9.35
N SER A 212 4.20 0.53 -8.67
CA SER A 212 4.32 0.77 -7.21
C SER A 212 4.94 2.14 -6.91
N ASN A 213 4.85 2.59 -5.65
CA ASN A 213 5.53 3.80 -5.19
C ASN A 213 6.83 3.40 -4.52
N ALA A 214 7.90 4.17 -4.76
CA ALA A 214 9.17 4.06 -4.07
C ALA A 214 9.52 5.34 -3.30
N PHE A 215 10.40 5.20 -2.33
CA PHE A 215 10.87 6.26 -1.45
C PHE A 215 12.38 6.14 -1.30
N ASP A 216 13.10 7.26 -1.39
CA ASP A 216 14.55 7.33 -1.16
C ASP A 216 14.80 7.86 0.25
N GLY A 217 15.52 7.10 1.09
CA GLY A 217 15.90 7.59 2.41
C GLY A 217 16.23 6.50 3.42
N VAL A 218 15.82 6.72 4.66
CA VAL A 218 16.14 5.86 5.80
C VAL A 218 14.87 5.40 6.51
N HIS A 219 14.82 4.11 6.83
CA HIS A 219 13.80 3.53 7.69
C HIS A 219 14.46 2.74 8.82
N TRP A 220 14.01 3.00 10.04
CA TRP A 220 14.46 2.30 11.24
C TRP A 220 13.28 1.65 11.95
N GLN A 221 13.51 0.44 12.45
CA GLN A 221 12.56 -0.30 13.24
C GLN A 221 13.22 -0.82 14.52
N LEU A 222 12.44 -0.79 15.60
CA LEU A 222 12.76 -1.42 16.88
C LEU A 222 11.52 -2.13 17.40
N GLY A 223 11.67 -3.34 17.91
CA GLY A 223 10.53 -4.04 18.50
C GLY A 223 10.92 -5.28 19.30
N ARG A 224 9.91 -5.85 19.94
CA ARG A 224 10.01 -7.13 20.64
C ARG A 224 8.98 -8.09 20.07
N ASP A 225 9.46 -9.04 19.27
CA ASP A 225 8.68 -10.09 18.64
C ASP A 225 7.31 -9.60 18.13
N LYS A 226 6.21 -10.20 18.63
CA LYS A 226 4.84 -9.87 18.26
C LYS A 226 4.14 -8.94 19.25
N HIS A 227 4.85 -8.46 20.28
CA HIS A 227 4.22 -7.68 21.36
C HIS A 227 4.09 -6.21 20.99
N TRP A 228 5.18 -5.60 20.52
CA TRP A 228 5.18 -4.22 20.07
C TRP A 228 6.30 -3.94 19.09
N ARG A 229 6.09 -2.89 18.30
CA ARG A 229 7.04 -2.42 17.30
C ARG A 229 6.90 -0.92 17.10
N VAL A 230 8.03 -0.25 16.93
CA VAL A 230 8.13 1.16 16.54
C VAL A 230 8.87 1.21 15.21
N ARG A 231 8.33 1.98 14.27
CA ARG A 231 8.93 2.27 12.96
C ARG A 231 9.08 3.77 12.83
N LEU A 232 10.27 4.24 12.46
CA LEU A 232 10.56 5.63 12.14
C LEU A 232 11.12 5.69 10.73
N PHE A 233 10.77 6.73 9.98
CA PHE A 233 11.32 6.94 8.64
C PHE A 233 11.50 8.43 8.34
N LEU A 234 12.47 8.69 7.47
CA LEU A 234 12.72 9.99 6.84
C LEU A 234 13.10 9.71 5.40
N VAL A 235 12.21 10.06 4.48
CA VAL A 235 12.32 9.69 3.07
C VAL A 235 11.85 10.81 2.17
N GLU A 236 12.25 10.74 0.91
CA GLU A 236 11.69 11.53 -0.18
C GLU A 236 10.89 10.62 -1.12
N PRO A 237 9.66 10.99 -1.50
CA PRO A 237 8.93 10.26 -2.53
C PRO A 237 9.66 10.34 -3.88
N VAL A 238 9.82 9.19 -4.54
CA VAL A 238 10.38 9.10 -5.89
C VAL A 238 9.37 9.63 -6.91
N LEU A 239 9.84 10.43 -7.87
CA LEU A 239 9.05 10.97 -8.96
C LEU A 239 9.04 10.00 -10.14
N ARG A 240 7.85 9.44 -10.40
CA ARG A 240 7.63 8.62 -11.58
C ARG A 240 7.58 9.40 -12.87
N ASP A 241 8.35 8.93 -13.85
CA ASP A 241 8.18 9.28 -15.26
C ASP A 241 7.56 8.09 -16.01
N GLN A 242 7.06 8.29 -17.23
CA GLN A 242 6.48 7.18 -18.00
C GLN A 242 7.55 6.39 -18.77
N VAL A 243 8.66 7.04 -19.14
CA VAL A 243 9.66 6.51 -20.08
C VAL A 243 11.08 6.70 -19.56
N ARG A 244 11.34 7.78 -18.82
CA ARG A 244 12.67 8.06 -18.25
C ARG A 244 12.83 7.38 -16.89
N PRO A 245 14.07 7.11 -16.45
CA PRO A 245 14.32 6.64 -15.11
C PRO A 245 13.80 7.63 -14.06
N ASP A 246 13.24 7.06 -13.00
CA ASP A 246 12.66 7.78 -11.88
C ASP A 246 13.69 8.55 -11.05
N GLU A 247 13.44 9.86 -10.91
CA GLU A 247 14.30 10.76 -10.15
C GLU A 247 13.75 11.04 -8.75
N GLN A 248 14.68 11.32 -7.83
CA GLN A 248 14.32 11.82 -6.52
C GLN A 248 13.68 13.22 -6.65
N SER A 249 12.61 13.45 -5.88
CA SER A 249 11.89 14.73 -5.86
C SER A 249 12.78 15.93 -5.54
N LYS A 250 13.75 15.81 -4.61
CA LYS A 250 14.62 16.87 -4.08
C LYS A 250 13.89 18.09 -3.50
N ARG A 251 12.56 18.07 -3.49
CA ARG A 251 11.65 19.14 -3.07
C ARG A 251 10.46 18.61 -2.28
N SER A 252 10.49 17.35 -1.85
CA SER A 252 9.46 16.78 -0.99
C SER A 252 10.06 15.81 0.00
N VAL A 253 9.82 16.06 1.27
CA VAL A 253 10.25 15.24 2.39
C VAL A 253 9.02 14.69 3.09
N PHE A 254 9.08 13.41 3.40
CA PHE A 254 8.04 12.66 4.10
C PHE A 254 8.69 11.92 5.27
N TRP A 255 8.16 12.12 6.47
CA TRP A 255 8.72 11.54 7.69
C TRP A 255 7.61 11.09 8.62
N GLY A 256 7.95 10.23 9.57
CA GLY A 256 6.96 9.83 10.54
C GLY A 256 7.38 8.72 11.47
N GLY A 257 6.47 8.44 12.38
CA GLY A 257 6.56 7.37 13.35
C GLY A 257 5.28 6.55 13.39
N TYR A 258 5.44 5.24 13.57
CA TYR A 258 4.35 4.28 13.65
C TYR A 258 4.62 3.29 14.78
N ILE A 259 3.66 3.15 15.69
CA ILE A 259 3.73 2.23 16.82
C ILE A 259 2.64 1.18 16.65
N GLU A 260 2.98 -0.07 16.90
CA GLU A 260 2.07 -1.22 16.96
C GLU A 260 2.21 -1.89 18.31
N THR A 261 1.09 -2.33 18.89
CA THR A 261 1.07 -3.07 20.15
C THR A 261 -0.05 -4.11 20.15
N ALA A 262 0.24 -5.29 20.70
CA ALA A 262 -0.66 -6.45 20.73
C ALA A 262 -0.59 -7.18 22.09
N HIS A 263 -0.38 -6.44 23.19
CA HIS A 263 -0.24 -7.03 24.54
C HIS A 263 -1.52 -7.64 25.09
N ILE A 264 -2.68 -7.14 24.65
CA ILE A 264 -3.99 -7.59 25.12
C ILE A 264 -4.57 -8.57 24.08
N PRO A 265 -4.99 -9.78 24.47
CA PRO A 265 -5.63 -10.71 23.55
C PRO A 265 -6.81 -10.05 22.83
N ARG A 266 -6.87 -10.21 21.50
CA ARG A 266 -7.92 -9.65 20.62
C ARG A 266 -7.95 -8.11 20.54
N VAL A 267 -6.93 -7.43 21.03
CA VAL A 267 -6.80 -5.98 20.96
C VAL A 267 -5.43 -5.65 20.38
N ARG A 268 -5.46 -5.13 19.16
CA ARG A 268 -4.26 -4.58 18.50
C ARG A 268 -4.47 -3.11 18.29
N LEU A 269 -3.52 -2.33 18.76
CA LEU A 269 -3.55 -0.88 18.67
C LEU A 269 -2.36 -0.41 17.86
N ASN A 270 -2.63 0.47 16.91
CA ASN A 270 -1.62 1.21 16.18
C ASN A 270 -1.84 2.71 16.41
N ALA A 271 -0.77 3.47 16.53
CA ALA A 271 -0.81 4.92 16.62
C ALA A 271 0.34 5.51 15.79
N TYR A 272 0.09 6.63 15.12
CA TYR A 272 1.05 7.16 14.17
C TYR A 272 0.95 8.66 13.95
N TYR A 273 2.08 9.20 13.48
CA TYR A 273 2.24 10.55 13.02
C TYR A 273 3.03 10.54 11.72
N PHE A 274 2.53 11.22 10.70
CA PHE A 274 3.21 11.44 9.43
C PHE A 274 3.25 12.92 9.08
N GLY A 275 4.45 13.43 8.86
CA GLY A 275 4.70 14.78 8.35
C GLY A 275 5.03 14.74 6.86
N LEU A 276 4.45 15.69 6.12
CA LEU A 276 4.71 15.89 4.71
C LEU A 276 5.06 17.35 4.48
N ASN A 277 6.18 17.60 3.80
CA ASN A 277 6.47 18.88 3.18
C ASN A 277 6.70 18.62 1.70
N ASP A 278 5.80 19.10 0.84
CA ASP A 278 5.81 18.86 -0.59
C ASP A 278 5.77 20.17 -1.37
N GLN A 279 6.90 20.48 -1.98
CA GLN A 279 7.17 21.68 -2.78
C GLN A 279 7.50 21.31 -4.24
N ARG A 280 7.07 20.13 -4.70
CA ARG A 280 7.29 19.69 -6.08
C ARG A 280 6.53 20.52 -7.10
N ASN A 281 5.41 21.12 -6.70
CA ASN A 281 4.62 21.95 -7.59
C ASN A 281 5.32 23.31 -7.77
N PRO A 282 5.56 23.79 -9.01
CA PRO A 282 6.13 25.12 -9.21
C PRO A 282 5.20 26.25 -8.72
N ASP A 283 3.89 25.98 -8.64
CA ASP A 283 2.92 26.89 -8.03
C ASP A 283 2.99 26.79 -6.51
N ALA A 284 3.53 27.84 -5.88
CA ALA A 284 3.63 27.93 -4.42
C ALA A 284 2.27 27.82 -3.71
N GLY A 285 1.18 28.21 -4.37
CA GLY A 285 -0.19 28.03 -3.87
C GLY A 285 -0.62 26.56 -3.76
N ARG A 286 0.16 25.64 -4.35
CA ARG A 286 -0.07 24.18 -4.31
C ARG A 286 0.97 23.43 -3.48
N HIS A 287 1.90 24.13 -2.84
CA HIS A 287 2.77 23.50 -1.84
C HIS A 287 1.94 22.93 -0.71
N ARG A 288 2.33 21.79 -0.15
CA ARG A 288 1.57 21.11 0.91
C ARG A 288 2.47 20.87 2.09
N THR A 289 2.06 21.35 3.25
CA THR A 289 2.73 21.04 4.52
C THR A 289 1.69 20.47 5.45
N TYR A 290 1.71 19.15 5.66
CA TYR A 290 0.69 18.44 6.42
C TYR A 290 1.28 17.65 7.58
N SER A 291 0.51 17.61 8.66
CA SER A 291 0.71 16.77 9.82
C SER A 291 -0.51 15.85 9.94
N THR A 292 -0.28 14.56 9.83
CA THR A 292 -1.32 13.53 9.83
C THR A 292 -1.14 12.65 11.06
N PHE A 293 -2.14 12.61 11.92
CA PHE A 293 -2.19 11.78 13.11
C PHE A 293 -3.24 10.70 12.90
N GLY A 294 -2.98 9.49 13.37
CA GLY A 294 -4.02 8.48 13.34
C GLY A 294 -3.82 7.39 14.36
N THR A 295 -4.94 6.72 14.64
CA THR A 295 -5.03 5.59 15.56
C THR A 295 -5.88 4.51 14.92
N ARG A 296 -5.50 3.25 15.13
CA ARG A 296 -6.21 2.09 14.60
C ARG A 296 -6.31 1.02 15.66
N LEU A 297 -7.51 0.53 15.91
CA LEU A 297 -7.83 -0.55 16.83
C LEU A 297 -8.45 -1.72 16.04
N TYR A 298 -7.93 -2.94 16.20
CA TYR A 298 -8.43 -4.07 15.41
C TYR A 298 -8.24 -5.45 16.05
N ASP A 299 -9.03 -6.41 15.58
CA ASP A 299 -8.84 -7.85 15.70
C ASP A 299 -8.99 -8.49 14.31
N ASP A 300 -8.17 -9.49 13.99
CA ASP A 300 -8.17 -10.14 12.68
C ASP A 300 -9.30 -11.19 12.59
N PRO A 301 -9.88 -11.36 11.39
CA PRO A 301 -10.91 -12.37 11.14
C PRO A 301 -10.42 -13.78 11.46
N LYS A 302 -11.25 -14.53 12.18
CA LYS A 302 -11.04 -15.95 12.50
C LYS A 302 -12.37 -16.70 12.41
N PRO A 303 -12.37 -17.95 11.90
CA PRO A 303 -13.58 -18.76 11.85
C PRO A 303 -14.29 -18.86 13.21
N GLY A 304 -15.60 -18.63 13.19
CA GLY A 304 -16.48 -18.64 14.36
C GLY A 304 -16.37 -17.41 15.26
N ARG A 305 -15.75 -16.31 14.81
CA ARG A 305 -15.46 -15.14 15.66
C ARG A 305 -15.86 -13.82 15.01
N ILE A 306 -16.23 -12.87 15.87
CA ILE A 306 -16.36 -11.45 15.53
C ILE A 306 -14.96 -10.86 15.41
N ASP A 307 -14.75 -10.09 14.37
CA ASP A 307 -13.59 -9.27 14.10
C ASP A 307 -14.02 -7.81 13.88
N TYR A 308 -13.07 -6.89 14.02
CA TYR A 308 -13.37 -5.47 13.93
C TYR A 308 -12.12 -4.67 13.57
N GLU A 309 -12.33 -3.54 12.94
CA GLU A 309 -11.29 -2.55 12.69
C GLU A 309 -11.89 -1.14 12.77
N ILE A 310 -11.29 -0.29 13.57
CA ILE A 310 -11.66 1.12 13.71
C ILE A 310 -10.39 1.93 13.49
N GLU A 311 -10.40 2.83 12.51
CA GLU A 311 -9.28 3.74 12.27
C GLU A 311 -9.77 5.18 12.16
N SER A 312 -9.13 6.08 12.90
CA SER A 312 -9.41 7.51 12.91
C SER A 312 -8.15 8.25 12.50
N VAL A 313 -8.29 9.21 11.58
CA VAL A 313 -7.18 10.01 11.06
C VAL A 313 -7.57 11.47 11.12
N LEU A 314 -6.65 12.30 11.60
CA LEU A 314 -6.74 13.75 11.64
C LEU A 314 -5.57 14.31 10.86
N GLN A 315 -5.84 15.23 9.94
CA GLN A 315 -4.82 15.93 9.19
C GLN A 315 -4.99 17.42 9.36
N THR A 316 -3.90 18.10 9.67
CA THR A 316 -3.83 19.56 9.76
C THR A 316 -2.62 20.07 9.00
N GLY A 317 -2.63 21.33 8.59
CA GLY A 317 -1.48 21.97 7.99
C GLY A 317 -1.90 23.06 7.02
N LYS A 318 -1.16 23.18 5.92
CA LYS A 318 -1.39 24.23 4.92
C LYS A 318 -1.26 23.70 3.50
N ARG A 319 -2.05 24.30 2.62
CA ARG A 319 -1.87 24.24 1.17
C ARG A 319 -1.62 25.65 0.65
N GLY A 320 -0.39 25.91 0.20
CA GLY A 320 0.08 27.26 -0.05
C GLY A 320 -0.04 28.11 1.22
N HIS A 321 -0.88 29.14 1.16
CA HIS A 321 -1.17 30.04 2.28
C HIS A 321 -2.48 29.72 3.01
N VAL A 322 -3.21 28.70 2.57
CA VAL A 322 -4.53 28.36 3.09
C VAL A 322 -4.41 27.25 4.14
N ASP A 323 -5.07 27.43 5.28
CA ASP A 323 -5.11 26.43 6.33
C ASP A 323 -5.93 25.21 5.89
N HIS A 324 -5.47 24.03 6.30
CA HIS A 324 -6.04 22.74 5.96
C HIS A 324 -6.40 21.98 7.23
N PHE A 325 -7.63 21.47 7.29
CA PHE A 325 -8.06 20.54 8.33
C PHE A 325 -8.98 19.48 7.74
N ALA A 326 -8.54 18.22 7.80
CA ALA A 326 -9.30 17.07 7.32
C ALA A 326 -9.36 15.98 8.39
N HIS A 327 -10.40 15.16 8.36
CA HIS A 327 -10.50 13.96 9.18
C HIS A 327 -11.13 12.80 8.43
N PHE A 328 -10.71 11.59 8.77
CA PHE A 328 -11.18 10.35 8.18
C PHE A 328 -11.50 9.34 9.28
N GLN A 329 -12.57 8.58 9.07
CA GLN A 329 -13.03 7.52 9.96
C GLN A 329 -13.33 6.27 9.13
N HIS A 330 -12.74 5.15 9.53
CA HIS A 330 -13.01 3.82 9.01
C HIS A 330 -13.54 2.93 10.13
N ILE A 331 -14.57 2.14 9.83
CA ILE A 331 -15.17 1.15 10.71
C ILE A 331 -15.53 -0.09 9.91
N ASP A 332 -14.95 -1.22 10.30
CA ASP A 332 -15.31 -2.57 9.86
C ASP A 332 -15.75 -3.39 11.08
N ILE A 333 -16.87 -4.10 10.97
CA ILE A 333 -17.32 -5.11 11.94
C ILE A 333 -17.70 -6.36 11.16
N GLY A 334 -16.97 -7.44 11.41
CA GLY A 334 -17.09 -8.70 10.67
C GLY A 334 -17.43 -9.90 11.55
N TYR A 335 -18.06 -10.91 10.94
CA TYR A 335 -18.15 -12.25 11.51
C TYR A 335 -17.80 -13.28 10.44
N THR A 336 -16.78 -14.09 10.71
CA THR A 336 -16.37 -15.18 9.82
C THR A 336 -17.02 -16.48 10.28
N LEU A 337 -17.86 -17.09 9.46
CA LEU A 337 -18.52 -18.36 9.80
C LEU A 337 -17.50 -19.51 9.77
N ALA A 338 -17.64 -20.46 10.70
CA ALA A 338 -16.82 -21.67 10.76
C ALA A 338 -17.30 -22.74 9.75
N LEU A 339 -17.34 -22.37 8.47
CA LEU A 339 -17.66 -23.28 7.36
C LEU A 339 -16.41 -23.54 6.51
N PRO A 340 -16.36 -24.62 5.71
CA PRO A 340 -15.15 -25.00 4.94
C PRO A 340 -14.58 -23.91 4.03
N TRP A 341 -15.42 -23.01 3.54
CA TRP A 341 -15.04 -21.89 2.67
C TRP A 341 -14.97 -20.54 3.41
N SER A 342 -15.09 -20.56 4.75
CA SER A 342 -14.97 -19.40 5.65
C SER A 342 -15.71 -18.13 5.19
N PRO A 343 -17.01 -18.20 4.85
CA PRO A 343 -17.74 -17.00 4.44
C PRO A 343 -17.71 -15.97 5.56
N ARG A 344 -17.58 -14.70 5.19
CA ARG A 344 -17.52 -13.57 6.11
C ARG A 344 -18.60 -12.57 5.77
N VAL A 345 -19.37 -12.16 6.78
CA VAL A 345 -20.29 -11.02 6.69
C VAL A 345 -19.58 -9.83 7.28
N LEU A 346 -19.54 -8.71 6.56
CA LEU A 346 -18.84 -7.50 6.94
C LEU A 346 -19.77 -6.28 6.82
N LEU A 347 -19.89 -5.54 7.92
CA LEU A 347 -20.36 -4.15 7.88
C LEU A 347 -19.14 -3.25 7.70
N HIS A 348 -19.20 -2.38 6.70
CA HIS A 348 -18.13 -1.45 6.35
C HIS A 348 -18.67 -0.02 6.31
N TYR A 349 -17.94 0.92 6.91
CA TYR A 349 -18.25 2.34 6.92
C TYR A 349 -16.98 3.18 6.82
N ASP A 350 -16.93 4.04 5.80
CA ASP A 350 -15.90 5.04 5.61
C ASP A 350 -16.53 6.44 5.57
N TYR A 351 -15.96 7.35 6.35
CA TYR A 351 -16.27 8.78 6.31
C TYR A 351 -15.01 9.58 6.16
N ALA A 352 -15.07 10.59 5.31
CA ALA A 352 -13.92 11.41 5.01
C ALA A 352 -14.42 12.84 4.83
N SER A 353 -13.86 13.78 5.60
CA SER A 353 -14.28 15.18 5.54
C SER A 353 -14.00 15.75 4.15
N GLY A 354 -14.77 16.76 3.77
CA GLY A 354 -14.52 17.52 2.57
C GLY A 354 -14.94 18.95 2.77
N ASP A 355 -14.28 19.82 2.02
CA ASP A 355 -14.58 21.24 2.02
C ASP A 355 -16.08 21.51 1.78
N ARG A 356 -16.66 22.34 2.66
CA ARG A 356 -18.06 22.79 2.58
C ARG A 356 -18.23 23.96 1.61
N ASN A 357 -17.18 24.73 1.30
CA ASN A 357 -17.23 25.91 0.45
C ASN A 357 -15.90 26.18 -0.29
N ALA A 358 -15.89 25.98 -1.62
CA ALA A 358 -14.71 26.10 -2.49
C ALA A 358 -14.02 27.47 -2.49
N ASN A 359 -14.71 28.49 -2.00
CA ASN A 359 -14.34 29.89 -2.12
C ASN A 359 -13.97 30.53 -0.79
N ASP A 360 -13.98 29.78 0.32
CA ASP A 360 -13.48 30.31 1.59
C ASP A 360 -11.97 30.09 1.72
N SER A 361 -11.39 30.63 2.80
CA SER A 361 -9.96 30.53 3.08
C SER A 361 -9.60 29.29 3.91
N GLN A 362 -10.35 28.19 3.79
CA GLN A 362 -10.08 26.91 4.45
C GLN A 362 -10.30 25.74 3.49
N HIS A 363 -9.34 24.83 3.38
CA HIS A 363 -9.55 23.56 2.70
C HIS A 363 -9.80 22.45 3.74
N SER A 364 -10.79 21.57 3.47
CA SER A 364 -11.10 20.40 4.30
C SER A 364 -11.00 19.07 3.57
#